data_AF-A0A9P9UDN3-F1
#
_entry.id   AF-A0A9P9UDN3-F1
#
_cell.length_a   1.000
_cell.length_b   1.000
_cell.length_c   1.000
_cell.angle_alpha   90.00
_cell.angle_beta   90.00
_cell.angle_gamma   90.00
#
_symmetry.space_group_name_H-M   'P 1'
#
loop_
_entity.id
_entity.type
_entity.pdbx_description
1 polymer ?
#
loop_
_entity_poly.entity_id
_entity_poly.type
_entity_poly.pdbx_seq_one_letter_code
_entity_poly.pdbx_strand_id
1 'polypeptide(L)'
;MMPNDSAMAQWGPIWKEVGRKTGLEFNVVSSNTMEKGLKNAEFTNIMSEDYYVPLAPWSDNPKMKQLDLYQSVAMTNDVEGFLIYFMPNYLG
;
A
#
# COMPACT_ATOMS: atom_id res chain seq x y z
N MET A 1 1.80 12.92 -13.82
CA MET A 1 1.98 11.46 -14.01
C MET A 1 3.44 11.15 -13.70
N MET A 2 3.72 10.08 -12.96
CA MET A 2 5.08 9.77 -12.49
C MET A 2 5.95 9.28 -13.66
N PRO A 3 7.21 9.72 -13.80
CA PRO A 3 8.10 9.25 -14.87
C PRO A 3 8.39 7.75 -14.75
N ASN A 4 8.38 7.04 -15.88
CA ASN A 4 8.58 5.58 -15.92
C ASN A 4 9.98 5.13 -15.52
N ASP A 5 10.96 6.01 -15.64
CA ASP A 5 12.36 5.80 -15.26
C ASP A 5 12.66 6.27 -13.82
N SER A 6 11.67 6.82 -13.12
CA SER A 6 11.85 7.24 -11.73
C SER A 6 12.01 6.02 -10.81
N ALA A 7 12.75 6.20 -9.71
CA ALA A 7 12.87 5.19 -8.66
C ALA A 7 11.49 4.72 -8.15
N MET A 8 10.52 5.62 -8.11
CA MET A 8 9.17 5.31 -7.65
C MET A 8 8.40 4.38 -8.60
N ALA A 9 8.68 4.40 -9.90
CA ALA A 9 8.06 3.49 -10.86
C ALA A 9 8.56 2.03 -10.69
N GLN A 10 9.69 1.80 -10.03
CA GLN A 10 10.26 0.46 -9.84
C GLN A 10 9.55 -0.37 -8.76
N TRP A 11 8.84 0.28 -7.84
CA TRP A 11 8.17 -0.43 -6.73
C TRP A 11 7.10 -1.42 -7.20
N GLY A 12 6.32 -1.09 -8.24
CA GLY A 12 5.30 -1.99 -8.77
C GLY A 12 5.88 -3.34 -9.26
N PRO A 13 6.87 -3.32 -10.17
CA PRO A 13 7.59 -4.52 -10.58
C PRO A 13 8.23 -5.31 -9.42
N ILE A 14 8.85 -4.61 -8.46
CA ILE A 14 9.48 -5.23 -7.27
C ILE A 14 8.47 -6.05 -6.48
N TRP A 15 7.35 -5.45 -6.07
CA TRP A 15 6.35 -6.13 -5.24
C TRP A 15 5.66 -7.27 -5.98
N LYS A 16 5.52 -7.15 -7.30
CA LYS A 16 5.01 -8.25 -8.13
C LYS A 16 5.93 -9.48 -8.08
N GLU A 17 7.25 -9.26 -8.13
CA GLU A 17 8.23 -10.36 -8.06
C GLU A 17 8.32 -10.96 -6.65
N VAL A 18 8.25 -10.13 -5.60
CA VAL A 18 8.16 -10.60 -4.21
C VAL A 18 6.92 -11.46 -4.01
N GLY A 19 5.76 -11.02 -4.51
CA GLY A 19 4.52 -11.79 -4.43
C GLY A 19 4.62 -13.13 -5.18
N ARG A 20 5.23 -13.15 -6.36
CA ARG A 20 5.48 -14.39 -7.12
C ARG A 20 6.34 -15.40 -6.34
N LYS A 21 7.34 -14.94 -5.60
CA LYS A 21 8.25 -15.81 -4.84
C LYS A 21 7.69 -16.27 -3.49
N THR A 22 6.82 -15.48 -2.86
CA THR A 22 6.30 -15.75 -1.52
C THR A 22 4.87 -16.28 -1.49
N GLY A 23 4.13 -16.13 -2.59
CA GLY A 23 2.68 -16.38 -2.64
C GLY A 23 1.84 -15.30 -1.97
N LEU A 24 2.44 -14.21 -1.50
CA LEU A 24 1.74 -13.07 -0.92
C LEU A 24 1.17 -12.16 -2.02
N GLU A 25 -0.09 -11.75 -1.87
CA GLU A 25 -0.74 -10.81 -2.78
C GLU A 25 -0.49 -9.36 -2.32
N PHE A 26 0.33 -8.60 -3.06
CA PHE A 26 0.63 -7.19 -2.79
C PHE A 26 -0.24 -6.22 -3.62
N ASN A 27 -1.11 -6.73 -4.47
CA ASN A 27 -1.93 -5.98 -5.41
C ASN A 27 -3.39 -5.80 -4.93
N VAL A 28 -3.63 -5.95 -3.61
CA VAL A 28 -4.94 -6.08 -2.93
C VAL A 28 -6.02 -5.12 -3.44
N VAL A 29 -5.65 -3.87 -3.67
CA VAL A 29 -6.56 -2.84 -4.21
C VAL A 29 -6.91 -3.15 -5.66
N SER A 30 -5.91 -3.25 -6.53
CA SER A 30 -6.11 -3.51 -7.98
C SER A 30 -6.72 -4.89 -8.29
N SER A 31 -6.57 -5.86 -7.39
CA SER A 31 -7.15 -7.21 -7.52
C SER A 31 -8.59 -7.27 -7.03
N ASN A 32 -9.13 -6.21 -6.42
CA ASN A 32 -10.42 -6.17 -5.73
C ASN A 32 -10.58 -7.32 -4.72
N THR A 33 -9.49 -7.67 -4.02
CA THR A 33 -9.47 -8.84 -3.13
C THR A 33 -10.56 -8.77 -2.07
N MET A 34 -10.75 -7.60 -1.44
CA MET A 34 -11.75 -7.44 -0.38
C MET A 34 -13.19 -7.57 -0.91
N GLU A 35 -13.50 -6.93 -2.03
CA GLU A 35 -14.82 -7.01 -2.65
C GLU A 35 -15.15 -8.45 -3.07
N LYS A 36 -14.21 -9.15 -3.71
CA LYS A 36 -14.35 -10.55 -4.09
C LYS A 36 -14.54 -11.46 -2.87
N GLY A 37 -13.78 -11.22 -1.80
CA GLY A 37 -13.92 -11.94 -0.53
C GLY A 37 -15.32 -11.79 0.06
N LEU A 38 -15.85 -10.56 0.11
CA LEU A 38 -17.21 -10.29 0.58
C LEU A 38 -18.27 -10.95 -0.31
N LYS A 39 -18.11 -10.92 -1.64
CA LYS A 39 -19.04 -11.63 -2.55
C LYS A 39 -19.04 -13.13 -2.33
N ASN A 40 -17.86 -13.74 -2.14
CA ASN A 40 -17.72 -15.17 -1.89
C ASN A 40 -18.32 -15.60 -0.54
N ALA A 41 -18.37 -14.68 0.42
CA ALA A 41 -19.04 -14.87 1.70
C ALA A 41 -20.53 -14.49 1.67
N GLU A 42 -21.11 -14.34 0.47
CA GLU A 42 -22.54 -14.09 0.23
C GLU A 42 -23.07 -12.74 0.76
N PHE A 43 -22.19 -11.76 0.97
CA PHE A 43 -22.64 -10.38 1.24
C PHE A 43 -23.24 -9.76 -0.03
N THR A 44 -24.40 -9.12 0.12
CA THR A 44 -25.20 -8.63 -1.02
C THR A 44 -25.15 -7.11 -1.23
N ASN A 45 -24.81 -6.33 -0.21
CA ASN A 45 -24.75 -4.87 -0.26
C ASN A 45 -23.33 -4.36 -0.01
N ILE A 46 -22.43 -4.59 -0.97
CA ILE A 46 -21.02 -4.23 -0.86
C ILE A 46 -20.80 -2.84 -1.45
N MET A 47 -20.20 -1.95 -0.66
CA MET A 47 -19.83 -0.59 -1.06
C MET A 47 -18.32 -0.43 -1.00
N SER A 48 -17.76 0.40 -1.87
CA SER A 48 -16.34 0.77 -1.86
C SER A 48 -16.24 2.28 -1.97
N GLU A 49 -15.43 2.87 -1.10
CA GLU A 49 -15.22 4.31 -1.03
C GLU A 49 -13.72 4.58 -0.95
N ASP A 50 -13.25 5.47 -1.82
CA ASP A 50 -11.87 5.93 -1.81
C ASP A 50 -11.74 7.09 -0.83
N TYR A 51 -10.89 6.91 0.18
CA TYR A 51 -10.56 7.93 1.15
C TYR A 51 -9.18 8.52 0.87
N TYR A 52 -9.06 9.84 1.00
CA TYR A 52 -7.76 10.48 0.98
C TYR A 52 -7.05 10.20 2.32
N VAL A 53 -6.04 9.34 2.28
CA VAL A 53 -5.17 9.08 3.42
C VAL A 53 -3.91 9.92 3.25
N PRO A 54 -3.76 11.02 4.00
CA PRO A 54 -2.55 11.82 3.96
C PRO A 54 -1.40 11.05 4.62
N LEU A 55 -0.32 10.83 3.87
CA LEU A 55 0.88 10.11 4.32
C LEU A 55 2.02 11.04 4.76
N ALA A 56 1.86 12.33 4.54
CA ALA A 56 2.85 13.36 4.82
C ALA A 56 2.11 14.66 5.20
N PRO A 57 2.73 15.54 6.01
CA PRO A 57 2.08 16.71 6.62
C PRO A 57 1.89 17.86 5.62
N TRP A 58 1.21 17.56 4.52
CA TRP A 58 0.93 18.49 3.42
C TRP A 58 -0.45 19.15 3.54
N SER A 59 -1.28 18.71 4.49
CA SER A 59 -2.57 19.35 4.69
C SER A 59 -2.43 20.71 5.38
N ASP A 60 -3.12 21.73 4.85
CA ASP A 60 -3.24 23.06 5.47
C ASP A 60 -4.13 23.05 6.73
N ASN A 61 -4.97 22.01 6.88
CA ASN A 61 -5.84 21.89 8.04
C ASN A 61 -5.06 21.38 9.26
N PRO A 62 -5.06 22.11 10.41
CA PRO A 62 -4.30 21.73 11.60
C PRO A 62 -4.63 20.33 12.14
N LYS A 63 -5.89 19.90 12.07
CA LYS A 63 -6.30 18.56 12.52
C LYS A 63 -5.77 17.46 11.60
N MET A 64 -5.83 17.68 10.29
CA MET A 64 -5.31 16.74 9.31
C MET A 64 -3.80 16.66 9.48
N LYS A 65 -3.09 17.79 9.57
CA LYS A 65 -1.64 17.82 9.79
C LYS A 65 -1.18 17.00 11.01
N GLN A 66 -1.95 17.01 12.09
CA GLN A 66 -1.66 16.16 13.26
C GLN A 66 -1.85 14.67 12.94
N LEU A 67 -2.93 14.31 12.24
CA LEU A 67 -3.17 12.93 11.78
C LEU A 67 -2.07 12.46 10.80
N ASP A 68 -1.67 13.32 9.86
CA ASP A 68 -0.61 13.06 8.88
C ASP A 68 0.72 12.71 9.57
N LEU A 69 1.05 13.39 10.67
CA LEU A 69 2.26 13.14 11.43
C LEU A 69 2.23 11.75 12.08
N TYR A 70 1.12 11.35 12.69
CA TYR A 70 0.99 10.00 13.24
C TYR A 70 1.08 8.93 12.16
N GLN A 71 0.40 9.16 11.03
CA GLN A 71 0.42 8.23 9.90
C GLN A 71 1.82 8.11 9.28
N SER A 72 2.53 9.22 9.13
CA SER A 72 3.89 9.25 8.60
C SER A 72 4.88 8.46 9.48
N VAL A 73 4.79 8.63 10.81
CA VAL A 73 5.62 7.88 11.76
C VAL A 73 5.30 6.39 11.71
N ALA A 74 4.02 6.02 11.75
CA ALA A 74 3.59 4.62 11.68
C ALA A 74 4.07 3.96 10.39
N MET A 75 3.83 4.60 9.24
CA MET A 75 4.22 4.07 7.94
C MET A 75 5.73 3.95 7.78
N THR A 76 6.51 4.93 8.25
CA THR A 76 7.97 4.87 8.13
C THR A 76 8.54 3.70 8.94
N ASN A 77 8.06 3.54 10.18
CA ASN A 77 8.51 2.48 11.07
C ASN A 77 8.10 1.09 10.58
N ASP A 78 6.85 0.93 10.11
CA ASP A 78 6.33 -0.37 9.69
C ASP A 78 6.90 -0.80 8.33
N VAL A 79 7.05 0.15 7.38
CA VAL A 79 7.59 -0.15 6.04
C VAL A 79 9.07 -0.53 6.14
N GLU A 80 9.86 0.11 7.01
CA GLU A 80 11.28 -0.20 7.16
C GLU A 80 11.52 -1.69 7.49
N GLY A 81 10.74 -2.25 8.42
CA GLY A 81 10.83 -3.68 8.78
C GLY A 81 10.53 -4.60 7.59
N PHE A 82 9.51 -4.28 6.79
CA PHE A 82 9.19 -5.03 5.57
C PHE A 82 10.34 -4.97 4.57
N LEU A 83 10.93 -3.80 4.35
CA LEU A 83 12.01 -3.64 3.38
C LEU A 83 13.27 -4.40 3.83
N ILE A 84 13.63 -4.35 5.11
CA ILE A 84 14.78 -5.08 5.66
C ILE A 84 14.62 -6.60 5.45
N TYR A 85 13.39 -7.12 5.56
CA TYR A 85 13.14 -8.54 5.31
C TYR A 85 13.09 -8.88 3.82
N PHE A 86 12.28 -8.18 3.03
CA PHE A 86 11.99 -8.61 1.65
C PHE A 86 13.09 -8.26 0.66
N MET A 87 13.78 -7.13 0.80
CA MET A 87 14.78 -6.70 -0.18
C MET A 87 15.97 -7.69 -0.28
N PRO A 88 16.67 -8.05 0.81
CA PRO A 88 17.81 -8.98 0.71
C PRO A 88 17.38 -10.42 0.38
N ASN A 89 16.19 -10.86 0.81
CA ASN A 89 15.75 -12.23 0.57
C ASN A 89 15.21 -12.46 -0.85
N TYR A 90 14.74 -11.41 -1.54
CA TYR A 90 14.00 -11.58 -2.80
C TYR A 90 14.50 -10.70 -3.95
N LEU A 91 15.29 -9.65 -3.71
CA LEU A 91 15.83 -8.77 -4.75
C LEU A 91 17.36 -8.91 -4.96
N GLY A 92 18.07 -9.53 -4.02
CA GLY A 92 19.52 -9.79 -4.11
C GLY A 92 20.36 -8.66 -3.54
#